data_AF-A0A971YP95-F1
#
_entry.id   AF-A0A971YP95-F1
#
_cell.length_a   1.000
_cell.length_b   1.000
_cell.length_c   1.000
_cell.angle_alpha   90.00
_cell.angle_beta   90.00
_cell.angle_gamma   90.00
#
_symmetry.space_group_name_H-M   'P 1'
#
loop_
_entity.id
_entity.type
_entity.pdbx_description
1 polymer ?
#
loop_
_entity_poly.entity_id
_entity_poly.type
_entity_poly.pdbx_seq_one_letter_code
_entity_poly.pdbx_strand_id
1 'polypeptide(L)'
;LLTEALAREAVAEFVAFLEEADLTKAANANMKEALERNIAYLEIAHRLLNPDTTVALYPATADLVEQELALIKNQAPAPSPLFKQNLDYSQFKVRGHFTLSAELSRYFQGLKWFGHIPLALTKKVPGLQGVEEKPAEITFRQALALTKILSKSENRVLQALWETVYITTSAMVGEADDITFHQMAAMVQEVAGVPAGKLDLKNLALEDFFAYATEHLPRASINQYTDLAFRVFGERYTLDGDILDEVTHFPERRFPSHLDVAAAFGSHLAWDILEKEGHFDLTADQTYTVYDSSGNSWEVTYPGKQRQSAQIPWSDYPASLERMHARVQSLPDTFWQRNIYNGWLDTLRLLINQDRTALPAFMQTEAWQLKDLATMVGNWAELRRDTILYSKMAVAEAGGDEIRAKGYVEPRPDIYRQLGWLTEYLAATLERFSLLTPHLQEYMSSYHELVDTLAEISRKELAGETLTPAEQDFILWIGGRLEELFIKAYLSSDNTSLSLPDESAVIADVHTSYDPQYPDTGMVLEEASGRMGEIFVLVPIDGEWHLTRGAVFSPYEFISADRFSDEDWQRLLQDEKNPPPPTWMERIILPN
;
A
#
# COMPACT_ATOMS: atom_id res chain seq x y z
N LEU A 1 11.58 -13.46 -9.07
CA LEU A 1 12.00 -13.85 -10.43
C LEU A 1 12.13 -12.68 -11.42
N LEU A 2 11.06 -12.10 -11.98
CA LEU A 2 11.20 -11.05 -13.03
C LEU A 2 12.06 -9.85 -12.61
N THR A 3 11.84 -9.33 -11.40
CA THR A 3 12.62 -8.22 -10.81
C THR A 3 14.10 -8.59 -10.58
N GLU A 4 14.39 -9.86 -10.31
CA GLU A 4 15.76 -10.36 -10.10
C GLU A 4 16.51 -10.43 -11.44
N ALA A 5 15.83 -10.95 -12.47
CA ALA A 5 16.35 -10.94 -13.83
C ALA A 5 16.61 -9.51 -14.30
N LEU A 6 15.67 -8.58 -14.08
CA LEU A 6 15.86 -7.16 -14.41
C LEU A 6 17.14 -6.59 -13.75
N ALA A 7 17.29 -6.79 -12.45
CA ALA A 7 18.45 -6.31 -11.70
C ALA A 7 19.76 -6.88 -12.27
N ARG A 8 19.83 -8.19 -12.49
CA ARG A 8 21.01 -8.89 -13.01
C ARG A 8 21.38 -8.46 -14.43
N GLU A 9 20.42 -8.48 -15.36
CA GLU A 9 20.67 -8.08 -16.76
C GLU A 9 21.06 -6.60 -16.85
N ALA A 10 20.48 -5.72 -16.01
CA ALA A 10 20.87 -4.32 -15.95
C ALA A 10 22.32 -4.14 -15.47
N VAL A 11 22.77 -4.86 -14.43
CA VAL A 11 24.18 -4.77 -13.98
C VAL A 11 25.14 -5.14 -15.11
N ALA A 12 24.87 -6.22 -15.85
CA ALA A 12 25.71 -6.63 -16.97
C ALA A 12 25.83 -5.53 -18.05
N GLU A 13 24.71 -4.90 -18.40
CA GLU A 13 24.68 -3.77 -19.35
C GLU A 13 25.43 -2.52 -18.85
N PHE A 14 25.38 -2.23 -17.55
CA PHE A 14 26.11 -1.12 -16.94
C PHE A 14 27.62 -1.37 -16.87
N VAL A 15 28.05 -2.59 -16.52
CA VAL A 15 29.46 -2.98 -16.50
C VAL A 15 30.04 -2.90 -17.91
N ALA A 16 29.38 -3.49 -18.91
CA ALA A 16 29.80 -3.42 -20.31
C ALA A 16 29.92 -1.97 -20.80
N PHE A 17 28.93 -1.11 -20.51
CA PHE A 17 28.98 0.29 -20.87
C PHE A 17 30.12 1.05 -20.17
N LEU A 18 30.40 0.76 -18.89
CA LEU A 18 31.48 1.41 -18.13
C LEU A 18 32.87 1.04 -18.70
N GLU A 19 33.05 -0.21 -19.12
CA GLU A 19 34.27 -0.69 -19.78
C GLU A 19 34.46 -0.08 -21.18
N GLU A 20 33.41 -0.04 -22.00
CA GLU A 20 33.44 0.57 -23.35
C GLU A 20 33.63 2.11 -23.32
N ALA A 21 33.14 2.78 -22.27
CA ALA A 21 33.05 4.23 -22.27
C ALA A 21 34.41 4.95 -22.04
N ASP A 22 35.42 4.29 -21.46
CA ASP A 22 36.71 4.88 -21.07
C ASP A 22 36.56 6.26 -20.39
N LEU A 23 36.01 6.24 -19.17
CA LEU A 23 35.75 7.45 -18.38
C LEU A 23 36.97 7.89 -17.54
N THR A 24 38.20 7.59 -17.99
CA THR A 24 39.45 7.88 -17.27
C THR A 24 39.79 9.38 -17.13
N LYS A 25 39.13 10.25 -17.88
CA LYS A 25 39.33 11.71 -17.82
C LYS A 25 38.60 12.34 -16.63
N ALA A 26 39.26 13.26 -15.94
CA ALA A 26 38.70 13.98 -14.77
C ALA A 26 37.35 14.67 -15.05
N ALA A 27 37.11 15.17 -16.27
CA ALA A 27 35.83 15.76 -16.68
C ALA A 27 34.64 14.77 -16.62
N ASN A 28 34.90 13.47 -16.63
CA ASN A 28 33.90 12.41 -16.54
C ASN A 28 33.75 11.84 -15.11
N ALA A 29 34.45 12.38 -14.10
CA ALA A 29 34.45 11.82 -12.74
C ALA A 29 33.05 11.66 -12.14
N ASN A 30 32.21 12.71 -12.23
CA ASN A 30 30.81 12.66 -11.75
C ASN A 30 29.95 11.63 -12.52
N MET A 31 30.23 11.39 -13.82
CA MET A 31 29.52 10.37 -14.60
C MET A 31 30.01 8.96 -14.25
N LYS A 32 31.32 8.78 -14.06
CA LYS A 32 31.88 7.52 -13.57
C LYS A 32 31.28 7.15 -12.20
N GLU A 33 31.27 8.10 -11.27
CA GLU A 33 30.66 7.92 -9.94
C GLU A 33 29.17 7.55 -10.05
N ALA A 34 28.40 8.20 -10.93
CA ALA A 34 27.00 7.85 -11.16
C ALA A 34 26.81 6.42 -11.72
N LEU A 35 27.66 5.97 -12.65
CA LEU A 35 27.59 4.60 -13.19
C LEU A 35 27.96 3.55 -12.13
N GLU A 36 29.02 3.79 -11.34
CA GLU A 36 29.40 2.92 -10.23
C GLU A 36 28.28 2.86 -9.18
N ARG A 37 27.63 3.98 -8.86
CA ARG A 37 26.45 3.98 -7.97
C ARG A 37 25.25 3.21 -8.54
N ASN A 38 25.01 3.27 -9.85
CA ASN A 38 23.95 2.47 -10.49
C ASN A 38 24.25 0.97 -10.47
N ILE A 39 25.50 0.58 -10.68
CA ILE A 39 25.93 -0.82 -10.54
C ILE A 39 25.67 -1.31 -9.11
N ALA A 40 26.14 -0.56 -8.10
CA ALA A 40 25.88 -0.88 -6.70
C ALA A 40 24.38 -0.95 -6.37
N TYR A 41 23.58 0.02 -6.83
CA TYR A 41 22.13 0.08 -6.62
C TYR A 41 21.40 -1.14 -7.19
N LEU A 42 21.75 -1.57 -8.40
CA LEU A 42 21.17 -2.76 -9.04
C LEU A 42 21.69 -4.07 -8.41
N GLU A 43 22.96 -4.11 -8.01
CA GLU A 43 23.57 -5.27 -7.34
C GLU A 43 22.97 -5.51 -5.94
N ILE A 44 22.71 -4.45 -5.17
CA ILE A 44 21.97 -4.53 -3.89
C ILE A 44 20.60 -5.17 -4.13
N ALA A 45 19.83 -4.67 -5.12
CA ALA A 45 18.52 -5.23 -5.46
C ALA A 45 18.61 -6.72 -5.85
N HIS A 46 19.60 -7.09 -6.66
CA HIS A 46 19.83 -8.48 -7.05
C HIS A 46 20.15 -9.37 -5.85
N ARG A 47 21.01 -8.93 -4.93
CA ARG A 47 21.41 -9.70 -3.73
C ARG A 47 20.31 -9.80 -2.68
N LEU A 48 19.43 -8.81 -2.57
CA LEU A 48 18.21 -8.91 -1.76
C LEU A 48 17.27 -9.98 -2.32
N LEU A 49 17.12 -10.05 -3.65
CA LEU A 49 16.26 -11.02 -4.32
C LEU A 49 16.88 -12.44 -4.38
N ASN A 50 18.21 -12.52 -4.44
CA ASN A 50 19.00 -13.76 -4.57
C ASN A 50 20.28 -13.71 -3.68
N PRO A 51 20.17 -14.04 -2.37
CA PRO A 51 21.24 -13.92 -1.40
C PRO A 51 22.35 -14.97 -1.53
N ASP A 52 22.13 -16.04 -2.31
CA ASP A 52 23.17 -17.02 -2.64
C ASP A 52 24.25 -16.39 -3.57
N THR A 53 23.96 -15.23 -4.16
CA THR A 53 24.91 -14.39 -4.90
C THR A 53 25.94 -13.78 -3.96
N THR A 54 27.07 -14.48 -3.84
CA THR A 54 28.20 -14.15 -2.96
C THR A 54 29.41 -13.53 -3.69
N VAL A 55 29.42 -13.55 -5.02
CA VAL A 55 30.45 -12.91 -5.84
C VAL A 55 29.96 -11.53 -6.25
N ALA A 56 30.75 -10.50 -5.94
CA ALA A 56 30.44 -9.13 -6.36
C ALA A 56 30.40 -9.05 -7.90
N LEU A 57 29.31 -8.51 -8.45
CA LEU A 57 29.17 -8.38 -9.91
C LEU A 57 30.13 -7.33 -10.47
N TYR A 58 30.50 -6.33 -9.66
CA TYR A 58 31.58 -5.40 -9.98
C TYR A 58 32.48 -5.14 -8.76
N PRO A 59 33.76 -5.58 -8.77
CA PRO A 59 34.62 -5.52 -7.59
C PRO A 59 34.85 -4.12 -7.01
N ALA A 60 34.81 -3.05 -7.82
CA ALA A 60 35.06 -1.69 -7.33
C ALA A 60 33.88 -1.09 -6.54
N THR A 61 32.69 -1.71 -6.57
CA THR A 61 31.50 -1.31 -5.79
C THR A 61 31.22 -2.21 -4.60
N ALA A 62 31.97 -3.31 -4.42
CA ALA A 62 31.71 -4.33 -3.39
C ALA A 62 31.59 -3.74 -1.97
N ASP A 63 32.53 -2.86 -1.56
CA ASP A 63 32.51 -2.23 -0.24
C ASP A 63 31.26 -1.36 -0.02
N LEU A 64 30.73 -0.71 -1.06
CA LEU A 64 29.50 0.09 -0.97
C LEU A 64 28.25 -0.80 -0.85
N VAL A 65 28.21 -1.89 -1.62
CA VAL A 65 27.12 -2.87 -1.59
C VAL A 65 27.01 -3.53 -0.20
N GLU A 66 28.13 -3.98 0.38
CA GLU A 66 28.14 -4.57 1.72
C GLU A 66 27.71 -3.58 2.82
N GLN A 67 28.12 -2.30 2.72
CA GLN A 67 27.71 -1.27 3.69
C GLN A 67 26.20 -0.99 3.61
N GLU A 68 25.60 -0.89 2.42
CA GLU A 68 24.15 -0.69 2.29
C GLU A 68 23.36 -1.92 2.75
N LEU A 69 23.79 -3.14 2.40
CA LEU A 69 23.15 -4.37 2.88
C LEU A 69 23.19 -4.48 4.41
N ALA A 70 24.27 -4.01 5.07
CA ALA A 70 24.35 -3.93 6.52
C ALA A 70 23.35 -2.92 7.13
N LEU A 71 23.12 -1.77 6.49
CA LEU A 71 22.12 -0.78 6.93
C LEU A 71 20.68 -1.27 6.74
N ILE A 72 20.38 -1.89 5.59
CA ILE A 72 19.08 -2.55 5.31
C ILE A 72 18.80 -3.63 6.36
N LYS A 73 19.81 -4.38 6.78
CA LYS A 73 19.69 -5.39 7.85
C LYS A 73 19.53 -4.76 9.24
N ASN A 74 20.06 -3.56 9.47
CA ASN A 74 19.98 -2.86 10.76
C ASN A 74 18.61 -2.17 11.00
N GLN A 75 17.84 -1.91 9.94
CA GLN A 75 16.44 -1.44 9.99
C GLN A 75 16.20 -0.17 10.83
N ALA A 76 17.18 0.74 10.87
CA ALA A 76 17.08 2.01 11.61
C ALA A 76 17.55 3.19 10.74
N PRO A 77 17.01 4.42 10.94
CA PRO A 77 17.44 5.60 10.19
C PRO A 77 18.96 5.84 10.23
N ALA A 78 19.58 5.99 9.07
CA ALA A 78 21.04 6.10 8.95
C ALA A 78 21.46 6.85 7.67
N PRO A 79 22.68 7.44 7.65
CA PRO A 79 23.24 8.06 6.45
C PRO A 79 23.70 7.00 5.43
N SER A 80 23.07 7.01 4.26
CA SER A 80 23.41 6.11 3.15
C SER A 80 24.82 6.38 2.59
N PRO A 81 25.73 5.39 2.57
CA PRO A 81 27.01 5.50 1.87
C PRO A 81 26.83 5.64 0.34
N LEU A 82 25.74 5.15 -0.25
CA LEU A 82 25.50 5.24 -1.70
C LEU A 82 24.93 6.60 -2.12
N PHE A 83 24.00 7.18 -1.36
CA PHE A 83 23.29 8.41 -1.72
C PHE A 83 23.79 9.66 -0.98
N LYS A 84 24.50 9.50 0.15
CA LYS A 84 25.00 10.58 1.02
C LYS A 84 23.89 11.42 1.68
N GLN A 85 22.74 10.80 1.92
CA GLN A 85 21.60 11.36 2.64
C GLN A 85 21.11 10.38 3.70
N ASN A 86 20.39 10.85 4.72
CA ASN A 86 19.72 9.95 5.66
C ASN A 86 18.55 9.24 4.97
N LEU A 87 18.44 7.93 5.20
CA LEU A 87 17.31 7.10 4.77
C LEU A 87 16.70 6.41 5.97
N ASP A 88 15.38 6.22 5.96
CA ASP A 88 14.67 5.42 6.95
C ASP A 88 14.78 3.92 6.59
N TYR A 89 15.81 3.23 7.10
CA TYR A 89 15.92 1.79 6.84
C TYR A 89 14.87 0.95 7.59
N SER A 90 14.05 1.51 8.50
CA SER A 90 12.94 0.76 9.13
C SER A 90 11.91 0.30 8.10
N GLN A 91 11.83 1.01 6.97
CA GLN A 91 11.03 0.64 5.79
C GLN A 91 11.31 -0.77 5.27
N PHE A 92 12.51 -1.32 5.52
CA PHE A 92 12.93 -2.66 5.11
C PHE A 92 12.58 -3.76 6.14
N LYS A 93 11.92 -3.43 7.27
CA LYS A 93 11.27 -4.42 8.15
C LYS A 93 10.15 -5.08 7.35
N VAL A 94 10.36 -6.36 7.01
CA VAL A 94 9.38 -7.23 6.36
C VAL A 94 8.18 -7.40 7.29
N ARG A 95 6.98 -7.18 6.76
CA ARG A 95 5.71 -7.18 7.50
C ARG A 95 4.55 -7.55 6.59
N GLY A 96 3.38 -7.82 7.18
CA GLY A 96 2.27 -8.45 6.48
C GLY A 96 2.65 -9.84 5.94
N HIS A 97 1.96 -10.29 4.89
CA HIS A 97 2.16 -11.60 4.26
C HIS A 97 3.57 -11.85 3.67
N PHE A 98 4.45 -10.85 3.64
CA PHE A 98 5.83 -11.03 3.21
C PHE A 98 6.69 -11.81 4.21
N THR A 99 6.21 -12.03 5.44
CA THR A 99 6.85 -12.89 6.44
C THR A 99 6.65 -14.39 6.17
N LEU A 100 5.61 -14.76 5.40
CA LEU A 100 5.16 -16.15 5.20
C LEU A 100 6.19 -17.08 4.51
N SER A 101 7.11 -16.50 3.73
CA SER A 101 8.20 -17.28 3.13
C SER A 101 9.44 -16.43 2.89
N ALA A 102 10.60 -17.07 2.92
CA ALA A 102 11.86 -16.42 2.58
C ALA A 102 11.85 -15.83 1.15
N GLU A 103 11.06 -16.36 0.21
CA GLU A 103 10.93 -15.77 -1.14
C GLU A 103 10.15 -14.45 -1.10
N LEU A 104 9.03 -14.41 -0.37
CA LEU A 104 8.24 -13.19 -0.22
C LEU A 104 9.01 -12.12 0.57
N SER A 105 9.77 -12.52 1.59
CA SER A 105 10.62 -11.58 2.35
C SER A 105 11.71 -10.94 1.47
N ARG A 106 12.33 -11.73 0.59
CA ARG A 106 13.30 -11.24 -0.42
C ARG A 106 12.65 -10.33 -1.45
N TYR A 107 11.48 -10.71 -1.95
CA TYR A 107 10.68 -9.91 -2.88
C TYR A 107 10.35 -8.55 -2.26
N PHE A 108 9.90 -8.52 -1.00
CA PHE A 108 9.60 -7.30 -0.27
C PHE A 108 10.80 -6.35 -0.23
N GLN A 109 11.96 -6.83 0.24
CA GLN A 109 13.14 -5.98 0.37
C GLN A 109 13.66 -5.49 -0.99
N GLY A 110 13.63 -6.34 -2.02
CA GLY A 110 14.03 -5.96 -3.38
C GLY A 110 13.11 -4.92 -4.02
N LEU A 111 11.79 -5.03 -3.84
CA LEU A 111 10.83 -4.04 -4.36
C LEU A 111 10.86 -2.75 -3.55
N LYS A 112 10.95 -2.82 -2.21
CA LYS A 112 11.10 -1.61 -1.38
C LYS A 112 12.40 -0.89 -1.71
N TRP A 113 13.50 -1.59 -2.03
CA TRP A 113 14.72 -0.93 -2.51
C TRP A 113 14.51 -0.17 -3.83
N PHE A 114 13.82 -0.78 -4.80
CA PHE A 114 13.54 -0.11 -6.08
C PHE A 114 12.51 1.04 -6.01
N GLY A 115 11.63 1.00 -5.00
CA GLY A 115 10.53 1.94 -4.84
C GLY A 115 10.73 3.00 -3.77
N HIS A 116 11.57 2.79 -2.75
CA HIS A 116 11.79 3.74 -1.65
C HIS A 116 12.93 4.73 -1.90
N ILE A 117 13.78 4.47 -2.90
CA ILE A 117 15.04 5.20 -3.10
C ILE A 117 14.88 6.25 -4.24
N PRO A 118 14.70 7.55 -3.93
CA PRO A 118 14.53 8.59 -4.93
C PRO A 118 15.85 8.99 -5.58
N LEU A 119 15.90 8.97 -6.92
CA LEU A 119 16.91 9.71 -7.68
C LEU A 119 16.38 11.12 -7.97
N ALA A 120 16.76 12.08 -7.12
CA ALA A 120 16.28 13.47 -7.21
C ALA A 120 16.58 14.10 -8.57
N LEU A 121 15.58 14.80 -9.13
CA LEU A 121 15.65 15.49 -10.43
C LEU A 121 15.67 17.03 -10.28
N THR A 122 15.93 17.55 -9.08
CA THR A 122 15.98 19.00 -8.78
C THR A 122 17.32 19.35 -8.13
N LYS A 123 17.84 20.57 -8.36
CA LYS A 123 19.06 21.05 -7.67
C LYS A 123 18.81 21.40 -6.20
N LYS A 124 17.55 21.71 -5.84
CA LYS A 124 17.09 22.07 -4.48
C LYS A 124 15.65 21.60 -4.31
N VAL A 125 15.38 20.81 -3.27
CA VAL A 125 14.03 20.38 -2.89
C VAL A 125 13.42 21.46 -1.98
N PRO A 126 12.20 21.96 -2.24
CA PRO A 126 11.49 22.82 -1.29
C PRO A 126 11.25 22.05 0.03
N GLY A 127 11.64 22.61 1.16
CA GLY A 127 11.41 22.04 2.50
C GLY A 127 12.61 21.30 3.13
N LEU A 128 13.45 20.62 2.35
CA LEU A 128 14.66 19.95 2.87
C LEU A 128 15.89 20.87 2.83
N GLN A 129 16.29 21.38 3.99
CA GLN A 129 17.61 21.99 4.16
C GLN A 129 18.70 20.91 4.17
N GLY A 130 19.78 21.10 3.40
CA GLY A 130 21.01 20.32 3.55
C GLY A 130 21.42 19.40 2.40
N VAL A 131 20.61 19.26 1.34
CA VAL A 131 21.09 18.58 0.11
C VAL A 131 22.12 19.46 -0.59
N GLU A 132 23.39 19.05 -0.57
CA GLU A 132 24.44 19.70 -1.35
C GLU A 132 24.16 19.59 -2.85
N GLU A 133 24.55 20.60 -3.64
CA GLU A 133 24.30 20.63 -5.10
C GLU A 133 25.00 19.46 -5.83
N LYS A 134 26.12 18.96 -5.30
CA LYS A 134 26.88 17.84 -5.89
C LYS A 134 26.13 16.49 -5.84
N PRO A 135 25.60 16.01 -4.68
CA PRO A 135 24.68 14.87 -4.63
C PRO A 135 23.58 14.89 -5.69
N ALA A 136 22.89 16.02 -5.87
CA ALA A 136 21.80 16.15 -6.84
C ALA A 136 22.26 15.98 -8.30
N GLU A 137 23.46 16.46 -8.67
CA GLU A 137 24.02 16.18 -10.00
C GLU A 137 24.30 14.69 -10.22
N ILE A 138 24.75 13.98 -9.19
CA ILE A 138 25.03 12.54 -9.29
C ILE A 138 23.73 11.75 -9.45
N THR A 139 22.68 12.04 -8.67
CA THR A 139 21.38 11.35 -8.79
C THR A 139 20.71 11.61 -10.14
N PHE A 140 20.80 12.82 -10.69
CA PHE A 140 20.27 13.10 -12.02
C PHE A 140 21.06 12.32 -13.10
N ARG A 141 22.40 12.26 -13.01
CA ARG A 141 23.23 11.44 -13.90
C ARG A 141 22.91 9.95 -13.79
N GLN A 142 22.62 9.45 -12.59
CA GLN A 142 22.15 8.09 -12.36
C GLN A 142 20.83 7.81 -13.11
N ALA A 143 19.83 8.69 -12.96
CA ALA A 143 18.53 8.55 -13.63
C ALA A 143 18.65 8.61 -15.16
N LEU A 144 19.46 9.52 -15.71
CA LEU A 144 19.75 9.59 -17.15
C LEU A 144 20.46 8.34 -17.68
N ALA A 145 21.41 7.79 -16.90
CA ALA A 145 22.11 6.57 -17.30
C ALA A 145 21.20 5.32 -17.25
N LEU A 146 20.34 5.20 -16.23
CA LEU A 146 19.28 4.16 -16.18
C LEU A 146 18.34 4.29 -17.37
N THR A 147 17.87 5.50 -17.66
CA THR A 147 17.03 5.80 -18.82
C THR A 147 17.70 5.40 -20.13
N LYS A 148 18.99 5.72 -20.32
CA LYS A 148 19.76 5.31 -21.51
C LYS A 148 19.82 3.79 -21.65
N ILE A 149 20.21 3.06 -20.60
CA ILE A 149 20.35 1.59 -20.65
C ILE A 149 18.99 0.92 -20.89
N LEU A 150 17.93 1.37 -20.23
CA LEU A 150 16.56 0.88 -20.47
C LEU A 150 16.06 1.23 -21.88
N SER A 151 16.50 2.35 -22.48
CA SER A 151 16.05 2.81 -23.81
C SER A 151 16.93 2.37 -24.99
N LYS A 152 17.95 1.52 -24.80
CA LYS A 152 18.74 0.95 -25.91
C LYS A 152 17.87 0.03 -26.79
N SER A 153 18.01 0.11 -28.11
CA SER A 153 17.24 -0.72 -29.07
C SER A 153 17.54 -2.22 -28.98
N GLU A 154 18.70 -2.54 -28.43
CA GLU A 154 19.27 -3.86 -28.21
C GLU A 154 18.68 -4.51 -26.94
N ASN A 155 18.32 -3.69 -25.94
CA ASN A 155 17.96 -4.12 -24.58
C ASN A 155 16.49 -4.50 -24.43
N ARG A 156 15.93 -5.16 -25.46
CA ARG A 156 14.49 -5.53 -25.51
C ARG A 156 14.06 -6.45 -24.38
N VAL A 157 14.94 -7.32 -23.92
CA VAL A 157 14.68 -8.21 -22.77
C VAL A 157 14.55 -7.36 -21.49
N LEU A 158 15.42 -6.38 -21.29
CA LEU A 158 15.39 -5.49 -20.14
C LEU A 158 14.14 -4.59 -20.13
N GLN A 159 13.75 -4.08 -21.31
CA GLN A 159 12.49 -3.35 -21.52
C GLN A 159 11.29 -4.22 -21.14
N ALA A 160 11.18 -5.42 -21.73
CA ALA A 160 10.06 -6.32 -21.45
C ALA A 160 9.99 -6.74 -19.97
N LEU A 161 11.13 -6.96 -19.30
CA LEU A 161 11.18 -7.24 -17.86
C LEU A 161 10.65 -6.07 -17.04
N TRP A 162 11.06 -4.83 -17.35
CA TRP A 162 10.57 -3.65 -16.64
C TRP A 162 9.09 -3.41 -16.90
N GLU A 163 8.67 -3.45 -18.17
CA GLU A 163 7.27 -3.25 -18.59
C GLU A 163 6.33 -4.29 -17.94
N THR A 164 6.74 -5.56 -17.89
CA THR A 164 5.92 -6.62 -17.26
C THR A 164 5.72 -6.36 -15.77
N VAL A 165 6.79 -6.02 -15.03
CA VAL A 165 6.68 -5.70 -13.59
C VAL A 165 5.89 -4.41 -13.36
N TYR A 166 6.17 -3.37 -14.15
CA TYR A 166 5.53 -2.06 -14.01
C TYR A 166 4.03 -2.13 -14.32
N ILE A 167 3.61 -2.74 -15.43
CA ILE A 167 2.19 -2.74 -15.81
C ILE A 167 1.38 -3.70 -14.93
N THR A 168 1.96 -4.83 -14.49
CA THR A 168 1.30 -5.73 -13.53
C THR A 168 1.00 -5.01 -12.21
N THR A 169 2.02 -4.36 -11.62
CA THR A 169 1.82 -3.57 -10.40
C THR A 169 0.91 -2.35 -10.62
N SER A 170 0.93 -1.74 -11.81
CA SER A 170 0.04 -0.61 -12.14
C SER A 170 -1.43 -1.02 -12.31
N ALA A 171 -1.70 -2.24 -12.78
CA ALA A 171 -3.06 -2.78 -12.85
C ALA A 171 -3.60 -3.24 -11.47
N MET A 172 -2.71 -3.54 -10.53
CA MET A 172 -3.07 -3.82 -9.14
C MET A 172 -3.40 -2.53 -8.39
N VAL A 173 -2.49 -1.55 -8.34
CA VAL A 173 -2.62 -0.38 -7.44
C VAL A 173 -2.58 0.99 -8.11
N GLY A 174 -2.11 1.07 -9.34
CA GLY A 174 -2.10 2.31 -10.12
C GLY A 174 -0.71 2.74 -10.60
N GLU A 175 -0.68 3.80 -11.38
CA GLU A 175 0.56 4.35 -11.92
C GLU A 175 1.46 4.94 -10.81
N ALA A 176 2.76 5.02 -11.08
CA ALA A 176 3.69 5.62 -10.14
C ALA A 176 3.53 7.15 -10.15
N ASP A 177 3.62 7.75 -8.96
CA ASP A 177 3.71 9.21 -8.81
C ASP A 177 5.14 9.70 -9.17
N ASP A 178 6.16 8.87 -8.98
CA ASP A 178 7.54 9.14 -9.42
C ASP A 178 7.70 9.06 -10.95
N ILE A 179 8.70 9.79 -11.46
CA ILE A 179 9.05 9.83 -12.89
C ILE A 179 9.60 8.47 -13.35
N THR A 180 8.94 7.89 -14.35
CA THR A 180 9.36 6.65 -15.04
C THR A 180 10.46 6.90 -16.08
N PHE A 181 11.10 5.81 -16.54
CA PHE A 181 12.11 5.92 -17.61
C PHE A 181 11.51 6.37 -18.95
N HIS A 182 10.23 6.13 -19.22
CA HIS A 182 9.55 6.64 -20.42
C HIS A 182 9.43 8.17 -20.39
N GLN A 183 9.06 8.75 -19.24
CA GLN A 183 9.00 10.22 -19.06
C GLN A 183 10.41 10.84 -19.12
N MET A 184 11.41 10.22 -18.49
CA MET A 184 12.81 10.63 -18.66
C MET A 184 13.27 10.55 -20.13
N ALA A 185 12.87 9.51 -20.87
CA ALA A 185 13.25 9.34 -22.26
C ALA A 185 12.61 10.41 -23.17
N ALA A 186 11.37 10.83 -22.88
CA ALA A 186 10.73 11.96 -23.53
C ALA A 186 11.49 13.27 -23.26
N MET A 187 11.84 13.56 -21.99
CA MET A 187 12.69 14.71 -21.64
C MET A 187 14.03 14.69 -22.39
N VAL A 188 14.69 13.53 -22.52
CA VAL A 188 15.95 13.42 -23.28
C VAL A 188 15.75 13.73 -24.77
N GLN A 189 14.62 13.33 -25.35
CA GLN A 189 14.31 13.65 -26.75
C GLN A 189 14.05 15.15 -26.96
N GLU A 190 13.40 15.84 -26.02
CA GLU A 190 13.17 17.28 -26.08
C GLU A 190 14.45 18.10 -25.83
N VAL A 191 15.20 17.78 -24.75
CA VAL A 191 16.38 18.56 -24.34
C VAL A 191 17.60 18.30 -25.22
N ALA A 192 17.88 17.04 -25.57
CA ALA A 192 19.08 16.66 -26.32
C ALA A 192 18.83 16.35 -27.80
N GLY A 193 17.58 16.37 -28.27
CA GLY A 193 17.23 16.10 -29.67
C GLY A 193 17.49 14.66 -30.14
N VAL A 194 17.78 13.72 -29.24
CA VAL A 194 18.15 12.33 -29.55
C VAL A 194 17.33 11.31 -28.77
N PRO A 195 17.07 10.10 -29.33
CA PRO A 195 16.48 9.01 -28.57
C PRO A 195 17.35 8.64 -27.37
N ALA A 196 16.75 8.39 -26.20
CA ALA A 196 17.49 8.25 -24.95
C ALA A 196 18.55 7.13 -24.95
N GLY A 197 18.31 6.00 -25.63
CA GLY A 197 19.33 4.96 -25.81
C GLY A 197 20.61 5.43 -26.50
N LYS A 198 20.53 6.51 -27.29
CA LYS A 198 21.64 7.14 -28.03
C LYS A 198 22.22 8.37 -27.34
N LEU A 199 21.71 8.79 -26.17
CA LEU A 199 22.26 9.91 -25.40
C LEU A 199 23.77 9.71 -25.14
N ASP A 200 24.58 10.72 -25.42
CA ASP A 200 25.98 10.72 -24.99
C ASP A 200 26.05 11.16 -23.52
N LEU A 201 26.56 10.28 -22.66
CA LEU A 201 26.76 10.57 -21.24
C LEU A 201 28.10 11.28 -20.98
N LYS A 202 28.99 11.34 -21.96
CA LYS A 202 30.31 11.99 -21.86
C LYS A 202 30.14 13.51 -21.97
N ASN A 203 30.69 14.25 -21.00
CA ASN A 203 30.60 15.72 -20.91
C ASN A 203 29.16 16.29 -20.88
N LEU A 204 28.18 15.52 -20.40
CA LEU A 204 26.78 15.96 -20.36
C LEU A 204 26.57 17.13 -19.38
N ALA A 205 26.15 18.28 -19.90
CA ALA A 205 25.64 19.42 -19.13
C ALA A 205 24.25 19.10 -18.59
N LEU A 206 23.92 19.56 -17.37
CA LEU A 206 22.65 19.21 -16.69
C LEU A 206 21.71 20.40 -16.56
N GLU A 207 22.17 21.62 -16.86
CA GLU A 207 21.44 22.87 -16.65
C GLU A 207 20.07 22.84 -17.32
N ASP A 208 20.03 22.51 -18.61
CA ASP A 208 18.79 22.45 -19.40
C ASP A 208 17.89 21.29 -18.96
N PHE A 209 18.48 20.17 -18.50
CA PHE A 209 17.74 19.02 -17.95
C PHE A 209 17.08 19.35 -16.61
N PHE A 210 17.78 20.02 -15.69
CA PHE A 210 17.20 20.48 -14.42
C PHE A 210 16.10 21.53 -14.65
N ALA A 211 16.30 22.44 -15.61
CA ALA A 211 15.28 23.42 -15.99
C ALA A 211 14.02 22.73 -16.54
N TYR A 212 14.19 21.86 -17.54
CA TYR A 212 13.08 21.10 -18.12
C TYR A 212 12.35 20.27 -17.07
N ALA A 213 13.08 19.52 -16.25
CA ALA A 213 12.50 18.70 -15.19
C ALA A 213 11.66 19.53 -14.20
N THR A 214 12.18 20.69 -13.80
CA THR A 214 11.50 21.58 -12.84
C THR A 214 10.21 22.17 -13.40
N GLU A 215 10.18 22.50 -14.70
CA GLU A 215 9.08 23.22 -15.37
C GLU A 215 8.03 22.30 -16.01
N HIS A 216 8.41 21.12 -16.51
CA HIS A 216 7.57 20.29 -17.39
C HIS A 216 7.22 18.89 -16.86
N LEU A 217 7.98 18.34 -15.90
CA LEU A 217 7.65 17.02 -15.34
C LEU A 217 6.59 17.13 -14.24
N PRO A 218 5.66 16.15 -14.15
CA PRO A 218 4.66 16.13 -13.09
C PRO A 218 5.33 15.99 -11.73
N ARG A 219 4.71 16.54 -10.69
CA ARG A 219 5.11 16.30 -9.30
C ARG A 219 4.34 15.12 -8.75
N ALA A 220 4.97 14.39 -7.82
CA ALA A 220 4.29 13.38 -7.04
C ALA A 220 3.12 14.02 -6.28
N SER A 221 1.97 13.33 -6.27
CA SER A 221 0.75 13.83 -5.62
C SER A 221 0.86 13.72 -4.09
N ILE A 222 1.60 12.72 -3.61
CA ILE A 222 1.90 12.46 -2.19
C ILE A 222 3.42 12.49 -2.00
N ASN A 223 3.92 13.21 -1.00
CA ASN A 223 5.36 13.49 -0.87
C ASN A 223 5.95 13.17 0.51
N GLN A 224 6.85 12.17 0.57
CA GLN A 224 7.62 11.85 1.79
C GLN A 224 9.01 12.50 1.86
N TYR A 225 9.62 12.87 0.72
CA TYR A 225 11.03 13.29 0.66
C TYR A 225 11.35 14.30 -0.45
N THR A 226 10.79 14.13 -1.65
CA THR A 226 10.97 15.04 -2.78
C THR A 226 9.79 14.91 -3.74
N ASP A 227 9.24 16.05 -4.16
CA ASP A 227 8.09 16.13 -5.06
C ASP A 227 8.45 15.79 -6.53
N LEU A 228 9.73 15.69 -6.86
CA LEU A 228 10.21 15.29 -8.18
C LEU A 228 11.45 14.38 -8.10
N ALA A 229 11.23 13.08 -8.27
CA ALA A 229 12.28 12.07 -8.36
C ALA A 229 11.99 11.06 -9.48
N PHE A 230 13.06 10.42 -9.96
CA PHE A 230 12.97 9.17 -10.72
C PHE A 230 13.14 7.99 -9.75
N ARG A 231 12.33 6.94 -9.93
CA ARG A 231 12.51 5.64 -9.27
C ARG A 231 12.29 4.52 -10.28
N VAL A 232 12.95 3.38 -10.08
CA VAL A 232 12.83 2.24 -11.02
C VAL A 232 11.44 1.61 -10.93
N PHE A 233 10.90 1.47 -9.71
CA PHE A 233 9.51 1.06 -9.47
C PHE A 233 8.90 1.98 -8.43
N GLY A 234 8.59 3.22 -8.83
CA GLY A 234 8.16 4.28 -7.92
C GLY A 234 6.95 3.97 -7.05
N GLU A 235 6.83 4.75 -5.98
CA GLU A 235 5.69 4.66 -5.07
C GLU A 235 4.41 5.08 -5.82
N ARG A 236 3.29 4.42 -5.49
CA ARG A 236 2.05 4.51 -6.28
C ARG A 236 1.09 5.50 -5.66
N TYR A 237 0.42 6.26 -6.52
CA TYR A 237 -0.70 7.08 -6.11
C TYR A 237 -1.83 6.21 -5.54
N THR A 238 -2.35 6.56 -4.37
CA THR A 238 -3.60 6.00 -3.86
C THR A 238 -4.54 7.11 -3.37
N LEU A 239 -5.83 6.97 -3.65
CA LEU A 239 -6.83 8.01 -3.33
C LEU A 239 -6.99 8.23 -1.83
N ASP A 240 -6.92 7.15 -1.05
CA ASP A 240 -6.93 7.20 0.41
C ASP A 240 -5.65 7.84 0.95
N GLY A 241 -4.47 7.56 0.37
CA GLY A 241 -3.21 8.23 0.73
C GLY A 241 -3.26 9.74 0.50
N ASP A 242 -3.88 10.18 -0.59
CA ASP A 242 -4.15 11.58 -0.92
C ASP A 242 -5.16 12.21 0.07
N ILE A 243 -6.20 11.47 0.49
CA ILE A 243 -7.09 11.90 1.57
C ILE A 243 -6.30 12.11 2.86
N LEU A 244 -5.44 11.16 3.27
CA LEU A 244 -4.62 11.26 4.48
C LEU A 244 -3.63 12.44 4.41
N ASP A 245 -3.05 12.73 3.24
CA ASP A 245 -2.15 13.87 3.03
C ASP A 245 -2.89 15.21 3.19
N GLU A 246 -3.99 15.43 2.46
CA GLU A 246 -4.79 16.67 2.49
C GLU A 246 -5.44 16.97 3.86
N VAL A 247 -5.70 15.93 4.67
CA VAL A 247 -6.25 16.05 6.03
C VAL A 247 -5.19 15.99 7.14
N THR A 248 -3.90 15.94 6.81
CA THR A 248 -2.82 16.12 7.79
C THR A 248 -2.14 17.47 7.59
N HIS A 249 -1.66 18.07 8.69
CA HIS A 249 -0.88 19.30 8.61
C HIS A 249 0.05 19.40 9.80
N PHE A 250 1.32 19.66 9.54
CA PHE A 250 2.31 19.74 10.58
C PHE A 250 2.49 21.20 11.07
N PRO A 251 2.50 21.47 12.40
CA PRO A 251 2.33 20.53 13.53
C PRO A 251 0.87 20.30 13.98
N GLU A 252 -0.12 21.00 13.42
CA GLU A 252 -1.48 21.11 14.00
C GLU A 252 -2.29 19.81 14.05
N ARG A 253 -2.13 18.90 13.10
CA ARG A 253 -2.74 17.56 13.06
C ARG A 253 -1.75 16.59 12.42
N ARG A 254 -0.93 15.97 13.28
CA ARG A 254 0.19 15.07 12.90
C ARG A 254 -0.24 13.69 12.42
N PHE A 255 -1.43 13.26 12.81
CA PHE A 255 -1.97 11.95 12.46
C PHE A 255 -3.39 12.13 11.94
N PRO A 256 -3.75 11.47 10.82
CA PRO A 256 -5.13 11.36 10.36
C PRO A 256 -5.88 10.32 11.22
N SER A 257 -7.11 9.99 10.83
CA SER A 257 -7.85 8.81 11.31
C SER A 257 -8.43 8.03 10.14
N HIS A 258 -8.67 6.72 10.26
CA HIS A 258 -9.46 5.95 9.28
C HIS A 258 -10.84 6.58 8.99
N LEU A 259 -11.41 7.30 9.96
CA LEU A 259 -12.69 7.99 9.78
C LEU A 259 -12.59 9.13 8.74
N ASP A 260 -11.40 9.69 8.49
CA ASP A 260 -11.20 10.69 7.43
C ASP A 260 -11.48 10.09 6.05
N VAL A 261 -11.01 8.86 5.80
CA VAL A 261 -11.24 8.14 4.55
C VAL A 261 -12.73 7.81 4.40
N ALA A 262 -13.36 7.31 5.47
CA ALA A 262 -14.79 7.02 5.47
C ALA A 262 -15.66 8.27 5.24
N ALA A 263 -15.30 9.40 5.88
CA ALA A 263 -16.02 10.67 5.75
C ALA A 263 -15.81 11.31 4.37
N ALA A 264 -14.59 11.32 3.83
CA ALA A 264 -14.32 11.73 2.45
C ALA A 264 -15.11 10.86 1.45
N PHE A 265 -15.22 9.56 1.69
CA PHE A 265 -16.04 8.67 0.88
C PHE A 265 -17.55 8.91 1.01
N GLY A 266 -18.01 9.71 1.98
CA GLY A 266 -19.41 10.14 2.14
C GLY A 266 -20.14 9.64 3.39
N SER A 267 -19.44 8.95 4.30
CA SER A 267 -20.05 8.53 5.57
C SER A 267 -20.31 9.73 6.48
N HIS A 268 -21.57 10.21 6.48
CA HIS A 268 -22.05 11.18 7.45
C HIS A 268 -21.84 10.72 8.90
N LEU A 269 -21.93 9.42 9.17
CA LEU A 269 -21.68 8.87 10.50
C LEU A 269 -20.21 9.02 10.91
N ALA A 270 -19.25 8.80 10.01
CA ALA A 270 -17.84 9.01 10.31
C ALA A 270 -17.53 10.49 10.58
N TRP A 271 -18.12 11.40 9.79
CA TRP A 271 -18.04 12.85 10.03
C TRP A 271 -18.59 13.24 11.41
N ASP A 272 -19.79 12.73 11.74
CA ASP A 272 -20.45 12.94 13.03
C ASP A 272 -19.64 12.44 14.23
N ILE A 273 -18.85 11.37 14.05
CA ILE A 273 -17.96 10.82 15.09
C ILE A 273 -16.73 11.73 15.25
N LEU A 274 -16.04 12.07 14.14
CA LEU A 274 -14.88 12.97 14.13
C LEU A 274 -15.17 14.32 14.81
N GLU A 275 -16.34 14.91 14.57
CA GLU A 275 -16.75 16.16 15.21
C GLU A 275 -16.97 15.97 16.73
N LYS A 276 -17.68 14.90 17.14
CA LYS A 276 -18.03 14.64 18.55
C LYS A 276 -16.84 14.21 19.41
N GLU A 277 -15.88 13.49 18.83
CA GLU A 277 -14.63 13.07 19.47
C GLU A 277 -13.57 14.21 19.46
N GLY A 278 -13.87 15.35 18.82
CA GLY A 278 -13.12 16.59 18.98
C GLY A 278 -11.96 16.78 18.00
N HIS A 279 -11.83 15.94 16.96
CA HIS A 279 -10.76 16.05 15.95
C HIS A 279 -10.77 17.39 15.20
N PHE A 280 -11.86 18.17 15.30
CA PHE A 280 -12.03 19.48 14.67
C PHE A 280 -11.42 20.63 15.52
N ASP A 281 -11.14 20.44 16.82
CA ASP A 281 -10.50 21.45 17.67
C ASP A 281 -8.97 21.30 17.73
N LEU A 282 -8.31 21.96 16.79
CA LEU A 282 -6.85 22.00 16.66
C LEU A 282 -6.22 23.19 17.43
N THR A 283 -6.94 23.78 18.41
CA THR A 283 -6.43 24.95 19.15
C THR A 283 -5.65 24.60 20.41
N ALA A 284 -5.92 23.43 20.99
CA ALA A 284 -5.23 22.88 22.17
C ALA A 284 -3.98 22.07 21.81
N ASP A 285 -3.10 21.87 22.79
CA ASP A 285 -1.98 20.94 22.70
C ASP A 285 -2.50 19.50 22.51
N GLN A 286 -2.02 18.82 21.47
CA GLN A 286 -2.46 17.47 21.10
C GLN A 286 -1.65 16.44 21.90
N THR A 287 -2.32 15.60 22.69
CA THR A 287 -1.67 14.54 23.47
C THR A 287 -2.08 13.19 22.91
N TYR A 288 -1.07 12.35 22.65
CA TYR A 288 -1.24 11.02 22.07
C TYR A 288 -0.60 9.96 22.97
N THR A 289 -1.36 8.90 23.25
CA THR A 289 -0.82 7.65 23.79
C THR A 289 -0.05 6.93 22.70
N VAL A 290 1.24 6.71 22.91
CA VAL A 290 2.14 6.00 21.99
C VAL A 290 2.46 4.62 22.56
N TYR A 291 2.45 3.60 21.71
CA TYR A 291 2.72 2.21 22.07
C TYR A 291 4.07 1.70 21.52
N ASP A 292 4.62 0.67 22.15
CA ASP A 292 5.72 -0.15 21.62
C ASP A 292 5.28 -1.59 21.29
N SER A 293 6.13 -2.33 20.57
CA SER A 293 5.95 -3.75 20.21
C SER A 293 5.88 -4.73 21.39
N SER A 294 6.05 -4.26 22.63
CA SER A 294 5.86 -5.04 23.86
C SER A 294 4.54 -4.70 24.60
N GLY A 295 3.77 -3.74 24.09
CA GLY A 295 2.52 -3.27 24.69
C GLY A 295 2.70 -2.25 25.83
N ASN A 296 3.90 -1.69 26.00
CA ASN A 296 4.07 -0.54 26.89
C ASN A 296 3.53 0.72 26.21
N SER A 297 3.09 1.69 27.00
CA SER A 297 2.62 2.98 26.49
C SER A 297 3.12 4.17 27.30
N TRP A 298 3.21 5.32 26.64
CA TRP A 298 3.53 6.61 27.23
C TRP A 298 2.82 7.75 26.48
N GLU A 299 2.62 8.87 27.16
CA GLU A 299 1.99 10.05 26.56
C GLU A 299 3.03 10.97 25.90
N VAL A 300 2.70 11.46 24.70
CA VAL A 300 3.48 12.47 23.99
C VAL A 300 2.58 13.65 23.63
N THR A 301 2.90 14.82 24.18
CA THR A 301 2.16 16.07 23.94
C THR A 301 2.90 16.97 22.95
N TYR A 302 2.23 17.34 21.88
CA TYR A 302 2.71 18.29 20.88
C TYR A 302 2.02 19.65 21.01
N PRO A 303 2.74 20.77 20.77
CA PRO A 303 2.17 22.10 20.91
C PRO A 303 1.08 22.36 19.87
N GLY A 304 -0.07 22.83 20.34
CA GLY A 304 -1.13 23.33 19.47
C GLY A 304 -0.81 24.70 18.88
N LYS A 305 -1.75 25.28 18.13
CA LYS A 305 -1.61 26.55 17.38
C LYS A 305 -1.09 27.75 18.19
N GLN A 306 -1.10 27.72 19.53
CA GLN A 306 -0.69 28.85 20.37
C GLN A 306 0.83 28.98 20.62
N ARG A 307 1.69 28.11 20.07
CA ARG A 307 3.16 28.23 20.22
C ARG A 307 3.98 28.16 18.92
N GLN A 308 3.61 28.92 17.88
CA GLN A 308 4.59 29.32 16.86
C GLN A 308 4.22 30.63 16.16
N SER A 309 5.23 31.33 15.64
CA SER A 309 5.12 32.69 15.11
C SER A 309 4.77 32.72 13.62
N ALA A 310 3.57 33.18 13.29
CA ALA A 310 3.25 33.90 12.05
C ALA A 310 3.72 33.27 10.72
N GLN A 311 3.44 31.98 10.51
CA GLN A 311 3.17 31.42 9.18
C GLN A 311 1.78 30.74 9.22
N ILE A 312 1.15 30.63 8.05
CA ILE A 312 -0.31 30.47 7.89
C ILE A 312 -0.85 29.29 8.72
N PRO A 313 -1.81 29.51 9.66
CA PRO A 313 -2.37 28.41 10.44
C PRO A 313 -3.33 27.57 9.58
N TRP A 314 -3.25 26.25 9.66
CA TRP A 314 -4.20 25.35 9.02
C TRP A 314 -5.53 25.33 9.79
N SER A 315 -6.39 26.33 9.55
CA SER A 315 -7.73 26.45 10.16
C SER A 315 -8.77 25.50 9.60
N ASP A 316 -8.40 24.73 8.58
CA ASP A 316 -9.34 24.34 7.52
C ASP A 316 -9.60 22.83 7.48
N TYR A 317 -9.32 22.05 8.54
CA TYR A 317 -9.54 20.59 8.50
C TYR A 317 -10.94 20.18 7.99
N PRO A 318 -12.07 20.72 8.50
CA PRO A 318 -13.38 20.41 7.92
C PRO A 318 -13.49 20.80 6.45
N ALA A 319 -12.92 21.95 6.04
CA ALA A 319 -12.91 22.38 4.65
C ALA A 319 -11.98 21.53 3.76
N SER A 320 -10.92 20.91 4.31
CA SER A 320 -10.04 19.95 3.63
C SER A 320 -10.76 18.63 3.40
N LEU A 321 -11.47 18.15 4.43
CA LEU A 321 -12.30 16.95 4.35
C LEU A 321 -13.49 17.18 3.38
N GLU A 322 -14.12 18.36 3.37
CA GLU A 322 -15.11 18.77 2.35
C GLU A 322 -14.51 18.80 0.94
N ARG A 323 -13.29 19.32 0.75
CA ARG A 323 -12.60 19.30 -0.55
C ARG A 323 -12.39 17.88 -1.04
N MET A 324 -11.92 16.98 -0.17
CA MET A 324 -11.75 15.57 -0.54
C MET A 324 -13.08 14.87 -0.78
N HIS A 325 -14.12 15.15 -0.01
CA HIS A 325 -15.46 14.63 -0.26
C HIS A 325 -16.02 15.06 -1.63
N ALA A 326 -15.95 16.36 -1.94
CA ALA A 326 -16.36 16.90 -3.23
C ALA A 326 -15.51 16.33 -4.39
N ARG A 327 -14.21 16.11 -4.16
CA ARG A 327 -13.31 15.46 -5.13
C ARG A 327 -13.73 14.02 -5.38
N VAL A 328 -13.95 13.21 -4.34
CA VAL A 328 -14.41 11.81 -4.46
C VAL A 328 -15.72 11.72 -5.24
N GLN A 329 -16.68 12.62 -4.97
CA GLN A 329 -17.94 12.72 -5.72
C GLN A 329 -17.75 13.11 -7.20
N SER A 330 -16.65 13.78 -7.55
CA SER A 330 -16.35 14.19 -8.94
C SER A 330 -15.61 13.13 -9.76
N LEU A 331 -15.12 12.05 -9.14
CA LEU A 331 -14.37 11.00 -9.81
C LEU A 331 -15.28 10.19 -10.75
N PRO A 332 -14.95 10.08 -12.05
CA PRO A 332 -15.75 9.31 -13.01
C PRO A 332 -15.57 7.80 -12.80
N ASP A 333 -16.53 7.01 -13.28
CA ASP A 333 -16.47 5.53 -13.28
C ASP A 333 -15.15 4.97 -13.84
N THR A 334 -14.54 5.66 -14.81
CA THR A 334 -13.25 5.30 -15.41
C THR A 334 -12.06 5.41 -14.44
N PHE A 335 -12.18 6.16 -13.35
CA PHE A 335 -11.20 6.18 -12.26
C PHE A 335 -11.33 4.93 -11.39
N TRP A 336 -12.55 4.61 -10.96
CA TRP A 336 -12.86 3.44 -10.13
C TRP A 336 -12.53 2.14 -10.86
N GLN A 337 -12.78 2.09 -12.18
CA GLN A 337 -12.49 0.95 -13.04
C GLN A 337 -11.03 0.87 -13.55
N ARG A 338 -10.13 1.76 -13.09
CA ARG A 338 -8.77 1.89 -13.65
C ARG A 338 -7.82 0.76 -13.23
N ASN A 339 -7.94 0.28 -12.00
CA ASN A 339 -7.08 -0.75 -11.39
C ASN A 339 -7.85 -1.45 -10.24
N ILE A 340 -7.31 -2.57 -9.72
CA ILE A 340 -7.96 -3.34 -8.66
C ILE A 340 -8.16 -2.52 -7.37
N TYR A 341 -7.16 -1.75 -6.96
CA TYR A 341 -7.21 -0.97 -5.73
C TYR A 341 -8.32 0.08 -5.71
N ASN A 342 -8.44 0.85 -6.79
CA ASN A 342 -9.51 1.82 -6.97
C ASN A 342 -10.88 1.15 -6.95
N GLY A 343 -11.05 0.02 -7.65
CA GLY A 343 -12.31 -0.71 -7.66
C GLY A 343 -12.64 -1.34 -6.30
N TRP A 344 -11.64 -1.66 -5.49
CA TRP A 344 -11.80 -2.14 -4.11
C TRP A 344 -12.15 -1.01 -3.14
N LEU A 345 -11.52 0.17 -3.25
CA LEU A 345 -11.95 1.38 -2.56
C LEU A 345 -13.38 1.76 -2.94
N ASP A 346 -13.79 1.53 -4.19
CA ASP A 346 -15.18 1.73 -4.63
C ASP A 346 -16.14 0.75 -3.95
N THR A 347 -15.75 -0.52 -3.77
CA THR A 347 -16.48 -1.49 -2.94
C THR A 347 -16.68 -0.97 -1.51
N LEU A 348 -15.65 -0.40 -0.89
CA LEU A 348 -15.73 0.19 0.46
C LEU A 348 -16.60 1.45 0.49
N ARG A 349 -16.54 2.29 -0.54
CA ARG A 349 -17.40 3.46 -0.71
C ARG A 349 -18.87 3.06 -0.86
N LEU A 350 -19.16 2.04 -1.66
CA LEU A 350 -20.51 1.46 -1.80
C LEU A 350 -20.99 0.78 -0.51
N LEU A 351 -20.10 0.16 0.25
CA LEU A 351 -20.42 -0.47 1.54
C LEU A 351 -21.03 0.55 2.52
N ILE A 352 -20.45 1.74 2.65
CA ILE A 352 -20.90 2.75 3.62
C ILE A 352 -21.98 3.70 3.07
N ASN A 353 -22.03 3.96 1.76
CA ASN A 353 -23.00 4.86 1.12
C ASN A 353 -24.20 4.10 0.52
N GLN A 354 -25.19 3.77 1.36
CA GLN A 354 -26.40 3.03 0.96
C GLN A 354 -27.66 3.89 1.12
N ASP A 355 -28.61 3.79 0.17
CA ASP A 355 -30.01 4.14 0.44
C ASP A 355 -30.61 3.04 1.32
N ARG A 356 -30.67 3.31 2.63
CA ARG A 356 -31.17 2.34 3.61
C ARG A 356 -32.69 2.21 3.63
N THR A 357 -33.45 3.08 2.95
CA THR A 357 -34.91 3.07 3.04
C THR A 357 -35.56 1.80 2.49
N ALA A 358 -34.91 1.15 1.53
CA ALA A 358 -35.35 -0.09 0.91
C ALA A 358 -34.74 -1.37 1.54
N LEU A 359 -33.84 -1.23 2.52
CA LEU A 359 -33.14 -2.37 3.15
C LEU A 359 -33.97 -2.99 4.30
N PRO A 360 -33.70 -4.25 4.68
CA PRO A 360 -34.27 -4.87 5.88
C PRO A 360 -34.11 -3.99 7.14
N ALA A 361 -35.11 -4.04 8.03
CA ALA A 361 -35.22 -3.11 9.17
C ALA A 361 -33.96 -3.07 10.08
N PHE A 362 -33.23 -4.18 10.21
CA PHE A 362 -31.99 -4.21 10.99
C PHE A 362 -30.86 -3.37 10.34
N MET A 363 -30.79 -3.34 9.00
CA MET A 363 -29.79 -2.55 8.24
C MET A 363 -30.05 -1.04 8.24
N GLN A 364 -31.26 -0.63 8.62
CA GLN A 364 -31.64 0.78 8.77
C GLN A 364 -31.15 1.37 10.11
N THR A 365 -30.71 0.53 11.05
CA THR A 365 -30.27 0.97 12.38
C THR A 365 -28.92 1.70 12.33
N GLU A 366 -28.66 2.57 13.30
CA GLU A 366 -27.33 3.16 13.50
C GLU A 366 -26.29 2.10 13.91
N ALA A 367 -26.69 1.07 14.66
CA ALA A 367 -25.83 -0.05 15.01
C ALA A 367 -25.30 -0.79 13.77
N TRP A 368 -26.14 -0.98 12.75
CA TRP A 368 -25.69 -1.55 11.48
C TRP A 368 -24.81 -0.60 10.68
N GLN A 369 -25.04 0.72 10.73
CA GLN A 369 -24.14 1.70 10.13
C GLN A 369 -22.75 1.68 10.78
N LEU A 370 -22.68 1.53 12.11
CA LEU A 370 -21.42 1.34 12.84
C LEU A 370 -20.74 0.00 12.48
N LYS A 371 -21.50 -1.08 12.25
CA LYS A 371 -20.98 -2.34 11.70
C LYS A 371 -20.41 -2.16 10.29
N ASP A 372 -21.11 -1.46 9.41
CA ASP A 372 -20.67 -1.23 8.03
C ASP A 372 -19.39 -0.37 8.02
N LEU A 373 -19.32 0.62 8.92
CA LEU A 373 -18.12 1.42 9.17
C LEU A 373 -16.95 0.57 9.71
N ALA A 374 -17.19 -0.29 10.71
CA ALA A 374 -16.18 -1.21 11.23
C ALA A 374 -15.69 -2.23 10.19
N THR A 375 -16.59 -2.69 9.31
CA THR A 375 -16.27 -3.55 8.17
C THR A 375 -15.40 -2.78 7.16
N MET A 376 -15.72 -1.52 6.89
CA MET A 376 -14.93 -0.67 5.99
C MET A 376 -13.54 -0.34 6.54
N VAL A 377 -13.44 0.03 7.82
CA VAL A 377 -12.16 0.33 8.49
C VAL A 377 -11.30 -0.92 8.61
N GLY A 378 -11.87 -2.03 9.09
CA GLY A 378 -11.17 -3.31 9.19
C GLY A 378 -10.63 -3.78 7.84
N ASN A 379 -11.46 -3.79 6.79
CA ASN A 379 -11.02 -4.16 5.45
C ASN A 379 -10.13 -3.10 4.78
N TRP A 380 -10.18 -1.82 5.19
CA TRP A 380 -9.19 -0.83 4.78
C TRP A 380 -7.82 -1.12 5.40
N ALA A 381 -7.75 -1.51 6.67
CA ALA A 381 -6.52 -2.01 7.28
C ALA A 381 -5.98 -3.25 6.54
N GLU A 382 -6.84 -4.21 6.19
CA GLU A 382 -6.46 -5.35 5.31
C GLU A 382 -5.91 -4.85 3.97
N LEU A 383 -6.56 -3.90 3.31
CA LEU A 383 -6.17 -3.34 2.01
C LEU A 383 -4.84 -2.57 2.07
N ARG A 384 -4.57 -1.83 3.16
CA ARG A 384 -3.30 -1.14 3.42
C ARG A 384 -2.17 -2.14 3.71
N ARG A 385 -2.42 -3.11 4.59
CA ARG A 385 -1.53 -4.24 4.90
C ARG A 385 -1.18 -5.04 3.66
N ASP A 386 -2.17 -5.26 2.81
CA ASP A 386 -1.99 -5.94 1.55
C ASP A 386 -1.19 -5.07 0.59
N THR A 387 -1.54 -3.81 0.36
CA THR A 387 -0.81 -2.92 -0.56
C THR A 387 0.52 -2.37 -0.07
N ILE A 388 0.92 -2.71 1.15
CA ILE A 388 2.22 -2.42 1.73
C ILE A 388 3.37 -2.82 0.78
N LEU A 389 3.20 -3.94 0.06
CA LEU A 389 3.82 -4.27 -1.26
C LEU A 389 3.01 -5.31 -2.13
N TYR A 390 1.73 -5.61 -1.83
CA TYR A 390 0.67 -6.27 -2.68
C TYR A 390 0.07 -7.73 -2.38
N SER A 391 -0.59 -7.97 -1.21
CA SER A 391 -1.65 -9.01 -0.82
C SER A 391 -1.28 -10.51 -0.50
N LYS A 392 -1.79 -11.29 0.52
CA LYS A 392 -3.16 -11.62 1.08
C LYS A 392 -3.25 -12.13 2.57
N MET A 393 -4.45 -12.48 3.12
CA MET A 393 -4.79 -12.90 4.54
C MET A 393 -5.49 -14.29 4.75
N ALA A 394 -5.92 -14.66 5.99
CA ALA A 394 -6.34 -16.03 6.41
C ALA A 394 -7.57 -16.21 7.38
N VAL A 395 -8.39 -17.24 7.05
CA VAL A 395 -8.96 -18.39 7.82
C VAL A 395 -9.98 -18.26 8.98
N ALA A 396 -10.94 -19.20 8.96
CA ALA A 396 -11.67 -19.77 10.10
C ALA A 396 -11.78 -21.31 9.93
N GLU A 397 -11.73 -22.10 11.01
CA GLU A 397 -11.82 -23.58 10.97
C GLU A 397 -13.26 -24.11 10.76
N ALA A 398 -13.40 -25.18 9.97
CA ALA A 398 -14.64 -25.95 9.86
C ALA A 398 -14.70 -27.09 10.89
N GLY A 399 -15.42 -26.90 12.01
CA GLY A 399 -15.59 -27.94 13.03
C GLY A 399 -16.85 -27.81 13.89
N GLY A 400 -17.84 -28.65 13.66
CA GLY A 400 -19.05 -28.74 14.50
C GLY A 400 -20.07 -29.79 13.98
N ASP A 401 -20.82 -30.40 14.90
CA ASP A 401 -21.86 -31.38 14.57
C ASP A 401 -23.02 -30.77 13.76
N GLU A 402 -23.65 -31.59 12.90
CA GLU A 402 -24.74 -31.16 12.00
C GLU A 402 -25.95 -30.57 12.74
N ILE A 403 -26.04 -29.24 12.77
CA ILE A 403 -27.31 -28.51 12.95
C ILE A 403 -27.64 -27.85 11.61
N ARG A 404 -28.70 -28.34 10.94
CA ARG A 404 -29.30 -27.66 9.77
C ARG A 404 -30.01 -26.38 10.22
N ALA A 405 -29.23 -25.35 10.51
CA ALA A 405 -29.73 -23.99 10.75
C ALA A 405 -30.05 -23.32 9.40
N LYS A 406 -31.09 -22.47 9.36
CA LYS A 406 -31.27 -21.55 8.24
C LYS A 406 -30.24 -20.42 8.38
N GLY A 407 -29.45 -20.20 7.34
CA GLY A 407 -28.61 -19.00 7.22
C GLY A 407 -29.31 -17.89 6.44
N TYR A 408 -28.67 -16.72 6.41
CA TYR A 408 -29.09 -15.54 5.67
C TYR A 408 -27.84 -14.86 5.12
N VAL A 409 -27.82 -14.45 3.86
CA VAL A 409 -26.66 -13.74 3.28
C VAL A 409 -26.81 -12.24 3.57
N GLU A 410 -25.69 -11.55 3.85
CA GLU A 410 -25.76 -10.10 4.00
C GLU A 410 -26.20 -9.48 2.66
N PRO A 411 -27.36 -8.81 2.58
CA PRO A 411 -28.08 -8.70 1.32
C PRO A 411 -27.55 -7.54 0.46
N ARG A 412 -26.35 -7.75 -0.09
CA ARG A 412 -25.50 -6.77 -0.79
C ARG A 412 -25.12 -7.24 -2.20
N PRO A 413 -26.12 -7.42 -3.09
CA PRO A 413 -25.89 -7.93 -4.44
C PRO A 413 -25.15 -6.92 -5.33
N ASP A 414 -25.00 -5.67 -4.88
CA ASP A 414 -24.11 -4.66 -5.43
C ASP A 414 -22.63 -4.98 -5.14
N ILE A 415 -22.30 -5.23 -3.87
CA ILE A 415 -20.94 -5.55 -3.42
C ILE A 415 -20.44 -6.85 -4.04
N TYR A 416 -21.26 -7.91 -4.04
CA TYR A 416 -20.85 -9.19 -4.61
C TYR A 416 -20.58 -9.13 -6.12
N ARG A 417 -21.35 -8.33 -6.88
CA ARG A 417 -21.08 -8.11 -8.32
C ARG A 417 -19.82 -7.29 -8.56
N GLN A 418 -19.55 -6.28 -7.72
CA GLN A 418 -18.31 -5.51 -7.79
C GLN A 418 -17.08 -6.40 -7.56
N LEU A 419 -17.14 -7.32 -6.58
CA LEU A 419 -16.10 -8.33 -6.33
C LEU A 419 -15.95 -9.33 -7.50
N GLY A 420 -17.05 -9.71 -8.15
CA GLY A 420 -17.03 -10.51 -9.38
C GLY A 420 -16.30 -9.81 -10.51
N TRP A 421 -16.68 -8.57 -10.82
CA TRP A 421 -16.04 -7.74 -11.84
C TRP A 421 -14.54 -7.51 -11.57
N LEU A 422 -14.15 -7.24 -10.32
CA LEU A 422 -12.75 -7.13 -9.89
C LEU A 422 -11.96 -8.41 -10.20
N THR A 423 -12.58 -9.57 -9.99
CA THR A 423 -11.97 -10.89 -10.25
C THR A 423 -11.76 -11.11 -11.75
N GLU A 424 -12.75 -10.78 -12.58
CA GLU A 424 -12.63 -10.83 -14.05
C GLU A 424 -11.55 -9.87 -14.57
N TYR A 425 -11.51 -8.64 -14.06
CA TYR A 425 -10.50 -7.64 -14.42
C TYR A 425 -9.07 -8.13 -14.09
N LEU A 426 -8.87 -8.73 -12.91
CA LEU A 426 -7.57 -9.27 -12.53
C LEU A 426 -7.17 -10.44 -13.44
N ALA A 427 -8.09 -11.38 -13.70
CA ALA A 427 -7.85 -12.52 -14.58
C ALA A 427 -7.44 -12.08 -15.99
N ALA A 428 -8.20 -11.17 -16.60
CA ALA A 428 -7.92 -10.62 -17.93
C ALA A 428 -6.59 -9.83 -17.97
N THR A 429 -6.25 -9.14 -16.88
CA THR A 429 -4.95 -8.44 -16.76
C THR A 429 -3.79 -9.43 -16.71
N LEU A 430 -3.87 -10.48 -15.88
CA LEU A 430 -2.83 -11.49 -15.79
C LEU A 430 -2.69 -12.29 -17.11
N GLU A 431 -3.79 -12.59 -17.78
CA GLU A 431 -3.77 -13.27 -19.10
C GLU A 431 -3.03 -12.42 -20.13
N ARG A 432 -3.32 -11.12 -20.20
CA ARG A 432 -2.67 -10.16 -21.12
C ARG A 432 -1.14 -10.14 -21.00
N PHE A 433 -0.58 -10.42 -19.81
CA PHE A 433 0.87 -10.46 -19.58
C PHE A 433 1.46 -11.88 -19.50
N SER A 434 0.69 -12.92 -19.86
CA SER A 434 1.09 -14.33 -19.70
C SER A 434 1.44 -14.72 -18.25
N LEU A 435 0.81 -14.06 -17.27
CA LEU A 435 0.99 -14.31 -15.84
C LEU A 435 -0.16 -15.14 -15.23
N LEU A 436 -1.28 -15.31 -15.95
CA LEU A 436 -2.39 -16.15 -15.50
C LEU A 436 -1.99 -17.63 -15.63
N THR A 437 -1.59 -18.24 -14.52
CA THR A 437 -1.33 -19.68 -14.46
C THR A 437 -2.65 -20.46 -14.44
N PRO A 438 -2.68 -21.75 -14.85
CA PRO A 438 -3.89 -22.58 -14.77
C PRO A 438 -4.47 -22.66 -13.35
N HIS A 439 -3.60 -22.66 -12.34
CA HIS A 439 -3.95 -22.65 -10.93
C HIS A 439 -4.63 -21.35 -10.50
N LEU A 440 -4.08 -20.18 -10.90
CA LEU A 440 -4.72 -18.88 -10.67
C LEU A 440 -6.06 -18.77 -11.41
N GLN A 441 -6.16 -19.33 -12.61
CA GLN A 441 -7.41 -19.37 -13.38
C GLN A 441 -8.49 -20.20 -12.67
N GLU A 442 -8.15 -21.37 -12.13
CA GLU A 442 -9.08 -22.19 -11.34
C GLU A 442 -9.52 -21.47 -10.06
N TYR A 443 -8.58 -20.86 -9.33
CA TYR A 443 -8.88 -20.06 -8.14
C TYR A 443 -9.83 -18.89 -8.44
N MET A 444 -9.53 -18.09 -9.47
CA MET A 444 -10.36 -16.95 -9.85
C MET A 444 -11.75 -17.37 -10.33
N SER A 445 -11.84 -18.47 -11.09
CA SER A 445 -13.14 -19.05 -11.49
C SER A 445 -13.96 -19.51 -10.27
N SER A 446 -13.32 -20.18 -9.32
CA SER A 446 -13.96 -20.69 -8.09
C SER A 446 -14.46 -19.53 -7.20
N TYR A 447 -13.73 -18.41 -7.14
CA TYR A 447 -14.09 -17.21 -6.39
C TYR A 447 -15.18 -16.40 -7.11
N HIS A 448 -15.14 -16.32 -8.44
CA HIS A 448 -16.20 -15.69 -9.22
C HIS A 448 -17.54 -16.42 -9.02
N GLU A 449 -17.55 -17.75 -9.08
CA GLU A 449 -18.74 -18.58 -8.80
C GLU A 449 -19.29 -18.34 -7.38
N LEU A 450 -18.41 -18.19 -6.37
CA LEU A 450 -18.81 -17.87 -5.00
C LEU A 450 -19.57 -16.54 -4.95
N VAL A 451 -18.99 -15.46 -5.46
CA VAL A 451 -19.58 -14.11 -5.33
C VAL A 451 -20.82 -13.94 -6.20
N ASP A 452 -20.89 -14.55 -7.40
CA ASP A 452 -22.10 -14.52 -8.22
C ASP A 452 -23.27 -15.26 -7.54
N THR A 453 -22.99 -16.40 -6.89
CA THR A 453 -23.99 -17.12 -6.10
C THR A 453 -24.49 -16.29 -4.90
N LEU A 454 -23.57 -15.63 -4.16
CA LEU A 454 -23.94 -14.72 -3.07
C LEU A 454 -24.76 -13.52 -3.57
N ALA A 455 -24.47 -12.99 -4.76
CA ALA A 455 -25.21 -11.91 -5.38
C ALA A 455 -26.66 -12.30 -5.71
N GLU A 456 -26.90 -13.50 -6.24
CA GLU A 456 -28.25 -13.96 -6.57
C GLU A 456 -29.06 -14.33 -5.32
N ILE A 457 -28.43 -14.96 -4.31
CA ILE A 457 -29.08 -15.22 -3.01
C ILE A 457 -29.49 -13.90 -2.35
N SER A 458 -28.58 -12.91 -2.29
CA SER A 458 -28.87 -11.58 -1.75
C SER A 458 -30.02 -10.88 -2.48
N ARG A 459 -30.08 -11.01 -3.82
CA ARG A 459 -31.17 -10.46 -4.63
C ARG A 459 -32.52 -11.10 -4.26
N LYS A 460 -32.54 -12.42 -4.05
CA LYS A 460 -33.73 -13.17 -3.62
C LYS A 460 -34.20 -12.77 -2.22
N GLU A 461 -33.27 -12.66 -1.27
CA GLU A 461 -33.57 -12.28 0.11
C GLU A 461 -34.12 -10.85 0.21
N LEU A 462 -33.60 -9.89 -0.57
CA LEU A 462 -34.19 -8.54 -0.70
C LEU A 462 -35.60 -8.56 -1.32
N ALA A 463 -35.85 -9.46 -2.27
CA ALA A 463 -37.15 -9.62 -2.91
C ALA A 463 -38.17 -10.40 -2.07
N GLY A 464 -37.74 -11.02 -0.96
CA GLY A 464 -38.57 -11.94 -0.17
C GLY A 464 -38.86 -13.26 -0.90
N GLU A 465 -38.02 -13.64 -1.87
CA GLU A 465 -38.12 -14.92 -2.59
C GLU A 465 -37.56 -16.07 -1.74
N THR A 466 -38.28 -17.20 -1.68
CA THR A 466 -37.80 -18.41 -0.99
C THR A 466 -36.61 -19.02 -1.73
N LEU A 467 -35.50 -19.23 -1.02
CA LEU A 467 -34.29 -19.88 -1.55
C LEU A 467 -34.52 -21.35 -1.89
N THR A 468 -33.86 -21.84 -2.93
CA THR A 468 -33.88 -23.26 -3.31
C THR A 468 -33.08 -24.12 -2.31
N PRO A 469 -33.32 -25.45 -2.24
CA PRO A 469 -32.53 -26.33 -1.37
C PRO A 469 -31.02 -26.27 -1.64
N ALA A 470 -30.61 -26.11 -2.90
CA ALA A 470 -29.19 -25.98 -3.26
C ALA A 470 -28.56 -24.67 -2.76
N GLU A 471 -29.33 -23.58 -2.72
CA GLU A 471 -28.89 -22.29 -2.15
C GLU A 471 -28.84 -22.34 -0.61
N GLN A 472 -29.78 -23.05 0.02
CA GLN A 472 -29.74 -23.32 1.46
C GLN A 472 -28.55 -24.19 1.86
N ASP A 473 -28.26 -25.25 1.08
CA ASP A 473 -27.07 -26.09 1.26
C ASP A 473 -25.79 -25.28 0.99
N PHE A 474 -25.76 -24.39 -0.02
CA PHE A 474 -24.61 -23.50 -0.28
C PHE A 474 -24.31 -22.58 0.92
N ILE A 475 -25.33 -21.97 1.54
CA ILE A 475 -25.14 -21.16 2.75
C ILE A 475 -24.66 -22.03 3.91
N LEU A 476 -25.19 -23.24 4.08
CA LEU A 476 -24.77 -24.17 5.14
C LEU A 476 -23.29 -24.58 5.00
N TRP A 477 -22.79 -24.74 3.77
CA TRP A 477 -21.43 -25.17 3.47
C TRP A 477 -20.45 -24.01 3.14
N ILE A 478 -20.86 -22.76 3.35
CA ILE A 478 -20.08 -21.56 2.99
C ILE A 478 -18.67 -21.58 3.60
N GLY A 479 -18.52 -22.03 4.84
CA GLY A 479 -17.22 -22.13 5.52
C GLY A 479 -16.24 -23.05 4.80
N GLY A 480 -16.68 -24.26 4.41
CA GLY A 480 -15.85 -25.20 3.66
C GLY A 480 -15.51 -24.71 2.24
N ARG A 481 -16.36 -23.89 1.62
CA ARG A 481 -16.07 -23.26 0.33
C ARG A 481 -15.04 -22.12 0.45
N LEU A 482 -15.09 -21.35 1.54
CA LEU A 482 -14.07 -20.34 1.85
C LEU A 482 -12.73 -21.00 2.19
N GLU A 483 -12.75 -22.12 2.92
CA GLU A 483 -11.57 -22.96 3.20
C GLU A 483 -10.96 -23.53 1.89
N GLU A 484 -11.77 -24.11 1.00
CA GLU A 484 -11.31 -24.60 -0.32
C GLU A 484 -10.61 -23.49 -1.10
N LEU A 485 -11.22 -22.30 -1.17
CA LEU A 485 -10.66 -21.14 -1.86
C LEU A 485 -9.37 -20.65 -1.21
N PHE A 486 -9.30 -20.62 0.12
CA PHE A 486 -8.10 -20.24 0.85
C PHE A 486 -6.95 -21.22 0.57
N ILE A 487 -7.19 -22.54 0.68
CA ILE A 487 -6.20 -23.57 0.36
C ILE A 487 -5.72 -23.43 -1.09
N LYS A 488 -6.64 -23.19 -2.04
CA LYS A 488 -6.32 -22.92 -3.45
C LYS A 488 -5.56 -21.61 -3.68
N ALA A 489 -5.60 -20.63 -2.77
CA ALA A 489 -4.85 -19.38 -2.91
C ALA A 489 -3.37 -19.53 -2.52
N TYR A 490 -3.04 -20.47 -1.63
CA TYR A 490 -1.69 -20.63 -1.07
C TYR A 490 -0.95 -21.89 -1.55
N LEU A 491 -1.66 -22.99 -1.84
CA LEU A 491 -1.05 -24.23 -2.30
C LEU A 491 -0.97 -24.31 -3.83
N SER A 492 0.09 -23.71 -4.39
CA SER A 492 0.52 -24.01 -5.77
C SER A 492 0.98 -25.47 -5.88
N SER A 493 0.95 -26.05 -7.09
CA SER A 493 1.36 -27.44 -7.36
C SER A 493 2.78 -27.80 -6.90
N ASP A 494 3.64 -26.79 -6.76
CA ASP A 494 5.08 -26.94 -6.57
C ASP A 494 5.51 -26.61 -5.12
N ASN A 495 4.60 -26.08 -4.28
CA ASN A 495 4.93 -25.61 -2.93
C ASN A 495 3.95 -26.15 -1.87
N THR A 496 4.21 -27.37 -1.40
CA THR A 496 3.39 -28.10 -0.43
C THR A 496 3.73 -27.80 1.04
N SER A 497 4.66 -26.87 1.32
CA SER A 497 5.19 -26.61 2.66
C SER A 497 4.88 -25.22 3.22
N LEU A 498 3.87 -24.55 2.69
CA LEU A 498 3.44 -23.24 3.20
C LEU A 498 2.67 -23.44 4.51
N SER A 499 3.16 -22.85 5.60
CA SER A 499 2.39 -22.79 6.84
C SER A 499 1.19 -21.87 6.59
N LEU A 500 -0.02 -22.42 6.73
CA LEU A 500 -1.22 -21.60 6.74
C LEU A 500 -1.17 -20.73 8.02
N PRO A 501 -1.52 -19.44 7.98
CA PRO A 501 -1.65 -18.64 9.20
C PRO A 501 -2.92 -19.04 9.96
N ASP A 502 -2.77 -19.32 11.25
CA ASP A 502 -3.87 -19.75 12.12
C ASP A 502 -4.71 -18.57 12.68
N GLU A 503 -4.38 -17.32 12.34
CA GLU A 503 -4.98 -16.14 12.95
C GLU A 503 -5.32 -15.04 11.93
N SER A 504 -6.54 -14.50 12.03
CA SER A 504 -7.12 -13.49 11.13
C SER A 504 -6.76 -12.05 11.48
N ALA A 505 -6.10 -11.82 12.62
CA ALA A 505 -5.70 -10.49 13.07
C ALA A 505 -4.47 -9.98 12.29
N VAL A 506 -4.53 -8.72 11.84
CA VAL A 506 -3.52 -8.08 10.97
C VAL A 506 -3.35 -6.60 11.28
N ILE A 507 -2.25 -6.02 10.81
CA ILE A 507 -1.86 -4.62 11.09
C ILE A 507 -1.12 -3.97 9.90
N ALA A 508 -1.29 -2.66 9.73
CA ALA A 508 -0.57 -1.87 8.74
C ALA A 508 -0.28 -0.44 9.21
N ASP A 509 0.93 0.03 8.89
CA ASP A 509 1.26 1.44 8.99
C ASP A 509 0.63 2.24 7.85
N VAL A 510 -0.23 3.20 8.20
CA VAL A 510 -0.95 4.04 7.22
C VAL A 510 -0.38 5.45 7.09
N HIS A 511 0.29 5.95 8.13
CA HIS A 511 0.92 7.27 8.17
C HIS A 511 2.22 7.24 9.00
N THR A 512 3.15 8.17 8.75
CA THR A 512 4.35 8.35 9.57
C THR A 512 4.63 9.83 9.76
N SER A 513 4.61 10.31 11.00
CA SER A 513 4.86 11.71 11.35
C SER A 513 6.36 11.95 11.55
N TYR A 514 6.98 12.69 10.62
CA TYR A 514 8.40 13.06 10.66
C TYR A 514 8.59 14.59 10.68
N ASP A 515 9.45 15.10 11.57
CA ASP A 515 9.94 16.49 11.53
C ASP A 515 11.41 16.57 11.99
N PRO A 516 12.33 17.05 11.14
CA PRO A 516 13.72 17.34 11.50
C PRO A 516 13.94 18.19 12.77
N GLN A 517 12.94 18.95 13.24
CA GLN A 517 13.06 19.84 14.41
C GLN A 517 12.77 19.17 15.76
N TYR A 518 12.11 18.01 15.80
CA TYR A 518 11.81 17.29 17.05
C TYR A 518 12.54 15.95 17.07
N PRO A 519 13.26 15.60 18.17
CA PRO A 519 14.05 14.36 18.23
C PRO A 519 13.20 13.08 18.33
N ASP A 520 11.94 13.20 18.74
CA ASP A 520 11.01 12.08 18.95
C ASP A 520 10.17 11.78 17.68
N THR A 521 10.79 11.86 16.49
CA THR A 521 10.08 11.80 15.20
C THR A 521 10.32 10.50 14.42
N GLY A 522 9.33 10.13 13.59
CA GLY A 522 9.23 8.80 12.98
C GLY A 522 8.14 7.91 13.57
N MET A 523 7.30 8.43 14.48
CA MET A 523 6.10 7.73 14.98
C MET A 523 5.12 7.42 13.85
N VAL A 524 4.41 6.31 14.02
CA VAL A 524 3.63 5.63 13.00
C VAL A 524 2.17 5.54 13.44
N LEU A 525 1.23 5.81 12.53
CA LEU A 525 -0.17 5.45 12.75
C LEU A 525 -0.38 4.03 12.23
N GLU A 526 -0.75 3.13 13.14
CA GLU A 526 -1.06 1.73 12.87
C GLU A 526 -2.58 1.55 12.83
N GLU A 527 -3.07 0.91 11.76
CA GLU A 527 -4.45 0.44 11.61
C GLU A 527 -4.47 -1.07 11.62
N ALA A 528 -5.36 -1.68 12.39
CA ALA A 528 -5.38 -3.13 12.58
C ALA A 528 -6.79 -3.70 12.63
N SER A 529 -6.93 -4.96 12.24
CA SER A 529 -8.08 -5.79 12.62
C SER A 529 -7.61 -6.79 13.67
N GLY A 530 -8.38 -6.94 14.75
CA GLY A 530 -8.20 -8.02 15.70
C GLY A 530 -8.81 -9.34 15.21
N ARG A 531 -9.00 -10.26 16.15
CA ARG A 531 -9.82 -11.48 15.94
C ARG A 531 -11.23 -11.10 15.54
N MET A 532 -11.82 -11.86 14.62
CA MET A 532 -13.22 -11.68 14.23
C MET A 532 -14.14 -11.65 15.44
N GLY A 533 -14.87 -10.55 15.60
CA GLY A 533 -15.92 -10.40 16.61
C GLY A 533 -17.17 -11.18 16.21
N GLU A 534 -18.07 -11.38 17.17
CA GLU A 534 -19.36 -12.03 16.94
C GLU A 534 -20.48 -11.01 16.82
N ILE A 535 -21.28 -11.10 15.75
CA ILE A 535 -22.49 -10.31 15.58
C ILE A 535 -23.73 -11.21 15.67
N PHE A 536 -24.77 -10.71 16.34
CA PHE A 536 -26.08 -11.35 16.44
C PHE A 536 -27.13 -10.48 15.74
N VAL A 537 -27.90 -11.07 14.82
CA VAL A 537 -28.83 -10.33 13.96
C VAL A 537 -30.20 -11.01 13.97
N LEU A 538 -31.27 -10.23 14.04
CA LEU A 538 -32.63 -10.75 13.92
C LEU A 538 -33.11 -10.57 12.46
N VAL A 539 -33.24 -11.68 11.73
CA VAL A 539 -33.56 -11.69 10.30
C VAL A 539 -34.90 -12.40 10.03
N PRO A 540 -35.69 -11.95 9.04
CA PRO A 540 -36.91 -12.64 8.62
C PRO A 540 -36.59 -13.71 7.57
N ILE A 541 -36.83 -14.99 7.86
CA ILE A 541 -36.66 -16.10 6.90
C ILE A 541 -37.96 -16.89 6.81
N ASP A 542 -38.51 -17.03 5.59
CA ASP A 542 -39.83 -17.63 5.31
C ASP A 542 -41.00 -17.05 6.15
N GLY A 543 -40.89 -15.79 6.58
CA GLY A 543 -41.89 -15.10 7.40
C GLY A 543 -41.77 -15.34 8.92
N GLU A 544 -40.78 -16.11 9.38
CA GLU A 544 -40.43 -16.27 10.79
C GLU A 544 -39.18 -15.45 11.16
N TRP A 545 -39.10 -14.99 12.41
CA TRP A 545 -37.92 -14.28 12.92
C TRP A 545 -36.89 -15.27 13.43
N HIS A 546 -35.70 -15.26 12.84
CA HIS A 546 -34.55 -16.07 13.23
C HIS A 546 -33.46 -15.18 13.82
N LEU A 547 -32.85 -15.62 14.92
CA LEU A 547 -31.62 -15.04 15.44
C LEU A 547 -30.44 -15.74 14.75
N THR A 548 -29.72 -15.03 13.90
CA THR A 548 -28.47 -15.49 13.28
C THR A 548 -27.26 -14.99 14.06
N ARG A 549 -26.14 -15.70 13.92
CA ARG A 549 -24.81 -15.36 14.44
C ARG A 549 -23.85 -15.33 13.27
N GLY A 550 -22.97 -14.34 13.21
CA GLY A 550 -21.97 -14.18 12.17
C GLY A 550 -20.66 -13.62 12.71
N ALA A 551 -19.65 -13.55 11.83
CA ALA A 551 -18.39 -12.88 12.10
C ALA A 551 -18.44 -11.40 11.68
N VAL A 552 -17.71 -10.53 12.39
CA VAL A 552 -17.56 -9.10 12.07
C VAL A 552 -16.15 -8.63 12.36
N PHE A 553 -15.67 -7.63 11.62
CA PHE A 553 -14.37 -6.98 11.86
C PHE A 553 -14.29 -6.32 13.24
N SER A 554 -13.09 -6.32 13.81
CA SER A 554 -12.75 -5.65 15.07
C SER A 554 -11.61 -4.64 14.83
N PRO A 555 -11.91 -3.41 14.38
CA PRO A 555 -10.88 -2.42 14.04
C PRO A 555 -10.17 -1.86 15.28
N TYR A 556 -8.91 -1.46 15.09
CA TYR A 556 -8.06 -0.74 16.04
C TYR A 556 -7.24 0.32 15.30
N GLU A 557 -7.11 1.51 15.89
CA GLU A 557 -6.29 2.63 15.42
C GLU A 557 -5.43 3.10 16.59
N PHE A 558 -4.11 3.18 16.41
CA PHE A 558 -3.21 3.65 17.46
C PHE A 558 -1.87 4.17 16.94
N ILE A 559 -1.20 4.99 17.75
CA ILE A 559 0.12 5.54 17.42
C ILE A 559 1.21 4.67 18.05
N SER A 560 2.25 4.38 17.27
CA SER A 560 3.35 3.51 17.65
C SER A 560 4.71 4.17 17.43
N ALA A 561 5.71 3.78 18.22
CA ALA A 561 7.12 4.08 17.96
C ALA A 561 7.80 3.02 17.07
N ASP A 562 7.26 1.80 17.02
CA ASP A 562 7.72 0.70 16.18
C ASP A 562 6.81 0.54 14.94
N ARG A 563 7.33 -0.01 13.83
CA ARG A 563 6.46 -0.57 12.78
C ARG A 563 6.10 -2.01 13.14
N PHE A 564 4.82 -2.32 13.29
CA PHE A 564 4.38 -3.67 13.66
C PHE A 564 4.46 -4.67 12.49
N SER A 565 4.48 -5.95 12.81
CA SER A 565 4.12 -7.03 11.90
C SER A 565 2.87 -7.75 12.43
N ASP A 566 2.23 -8.57 11.60
CA ASP A 566 1.06 -9.35 12.02
C ASP A 566 1.40 -10.22 13.25
N GLU A 567 2.60 -10.79 13.33
CA GLU A 567 3.06 -11.61 14.47
C GLU A 567 3.38 -10.79 15.73
N ASP A 568 3.69 -9.49 15.60
CA ASP A 568 3.80 -8.58 16.75
C ASP A 568 2.40 -8.22 17.27
N TRP A 569 1.44 -7.96 16.36
CA TRP A 569 0.06 -7.63 16.70
C TRP A 569 -0.72 -8.80 17.31
N GLN A 570 -0.65 -9.98 16.69
CA GLN A 570 -1.25 -11.23 17.19
C GLN A 570 -0.73 -11.57 18.60
N ARG A 571 0.55 -11.31 18.87
CA ARG A 571 1.14 -11.49 20.20
C ARG A 571 0.56 -10.52 21.24
N LEU A 572 0.32 -9.24 20.89
CA LEU A 572 -0.35 -8.31 21.81
C LEU A 572 -1.79 -8.73 22.12
N LEU A 573 -2.52 -9.27 21.15
CA LEU A 573 -3.87 -9.82 21.34
C LEU A 573 -3.87 -11.09 22.20
N GLN A 574 -2.86 -11.96 22.03
CA GLN A 574 -2.69 -13.18 22.83
C GLN A 574 -2.26 -12.87 24.28
N ASP A 575 -1.47 -11.82 24.49
CA ASP A 575 -1.00 -11.36 25.82
C ASP A 575 -2.00 -10.44 26.54
N GLU A 576 -3.13 -10.07 25.91
CA GLU A 576 -4.10 -9.05 26.40
C GLU A 576 -3.44 -7.68 26.68
N LYS A 577 -2.47 -7.28 25.84
CA LYS A 577 -1.72 -6.01 25.91
C LYS A 577 -1.98 -5.08 24.72
N ASN A 578 -2.92 -5.41 23.85
CA ASN A 578 -3.30 -4.55 22.74
C ASN A 578 -3.87 -3.19 23.23
N PRO A 579 -3.75 -2.12 22.43
CA PRO A 579 -4.51 -0.89 22.64
C PRO A 579 -6.02 -1.16 22.69
N PRO A 580 -6.82 -0.27 23.31
CA PRO A 580 -8.27 -0.38 23.27
C PRO A 580 -8.80 -0.23 21.83
N PRO A 581 -9.97 -0.81 21.50
CA PRO A 581 -10.65 -0.50 20.25
C PRO A 581 -11.10 0.96 20.21
N PRO A 582 -11.41 1.53 19.02
CA PRO A 582 -11.86 2.92 18.89
C PRO A 582 -13.12 3.18 19.72
N THR A 583 -13.20 4.34 20.36
CA THR A 583 -14.28 4.68 21.32
C THR A 583 -15.68 4.58 20.71
N TRP A 584 -15.83 4.85 19.42
CA TRP A 584 -17.11 4.70 18.72
C TRP A 584 -17.60 3.23 18.59
N MET A 585 -16.72 2.23 18.74
CA MET A 585 -17.10 0.80 18.76
C MET A 585 -17.84 0.38 20.04
N GLU A 586 -17.63 1.07 21.17
CA GLU A 586 -18.34 0.79 22.44
C GLU A 586 -19.87 0.86 22.30
N ARG A 587 -20.35 1.55 21.26
CA ARG A 587 -21.76 1.74 20.92
C ARG A 587 -22.44 0.49 20.35
N ILE A 588 -21.66 -0.50 19.88
CA ILE A 588 -22.15 -1.77 19.30
C ILE A 588 -21.54 -3.02 19.94
N ILE A 589 -20.48 -2.89 20.73
CA ILE A 589 -19.94 -3.98 21.55
C ILE A 589 -20.85 -4.18 22.77
N LEU A 590 -21.20 -5.44 23.06
CA LEU A 590 -21.91 -5.78 24.29
C LEU A 590 -20.96 -5.64 25.49
N PRO A 591 -21.37 -5.02 26.61
CA PRO A 591 -20.54 -4.98 27.81
C PRO A 591 -20.34 -6.40 28.37
N ASN A 592 -19.10 -6.71 28.76
CA ASN A 592 -18.68 -7.97 29.38
C ASN A 592 -19.34 -8.25 30.74
#